data_AF-A0A6B9HC36-F1
#
_entry.id   AF-A0A6B9HC36-F1
#
_cell.length_a   1.000
_cell.length_b   1.000
_cell.length_c   1.000
_cell.angle_alpha   90.00
_cell.angle_beta   90.00
_cell.angle_gamma   90.00
#
_symmetry.space_group_name_H-M   'P 1'
#
loop_
_entity.id
_entity.type
_entity.pdbx_description
1 polymer ?
#
loop_
_entity_poly.entity_id
_entity_poly.type
_entity_poly.pdbx_seq_one_letter_code
_entity_poly.pdbx_strand_id
1 'polypeptide(L)'
;QGWEAVAAAVASKIVGLWGNETTELLGHECKFTVKPYIKRFQLNYKGRMWCPGWTAIRGEARTRSHSGVAGRTAQDFVRKAFQKGLISQQEANQWLSS
;
A
#
# COMPACT_ATOMS: atom_id res chain seq x y z
N GLN A 1 -2.52 -11.70 -16.77
CA GLN A 1 -1.55 -10.59 -16.92
C GLN A 1 -2.32 -9.29 -17.17
N GLY A 2 -3.23 -8.91 -16.27
CA GLY A 2 -4.13 -7.77 -16.49
C GLY A 2 -4.41 -6.93 -15.25
N TRP A 3 -4.21 -7.48 -14.05
CA TRP A 3 -4.45 -6.77 -12.80
C TRP A 3 -3.24 -5.98 -12.33
N GLU A 4 -2.04 -6.21 -12.89
CA GLU A 4 -0.80 -5.55 -12.46
C GLU A 4 -0.86 -4.02 -12.67
N ALA A 5 -1.40 -3.56 -13.80
CA ALA A 5 -1.61 -2.14 -14.05
C ALA A 5 -2.66 -1.54 -13.10
N VAL A 6 -3.75 -2.28 -12.84
CA VAL A 6 -4.78 -1.87 -11.88
C VAL A 6 -4.21 -1.81 -10.45
N ALA A 7 -3.40 -2.78 -10.05
CA ALA A 7 -2.72 -2.79 -8.77
C ALA A 7 -1.77 -1.59 -8.60
N ALA A 8 -1.06 -1.21 -9.65
CA ALA A 8 -0.23 -0.02 -9.64
C ALA A 8 -1.06 1.27 -9.45
N ALA A 9 -2.20 1.38 -10.14
CA ALA A 9 -3.11 2.51 -9.97
C ALA A 9 -3.72 2.56 -8.56
N VAL A 10 -4.17 1.42 -8.02
CA VAL A 10 -4.70 1.30 -6.65
C VAL A 10 -3.65 1.73 -5.64
N ALA A 11 -2.42 1.26 -5.78
CA ALA A 11 -1.32 1.64 -4.90
C ALA A 11 -1.04 3.16 -4.93
N SER A 12 -1.08 3.78 -6.11
CA SER A 12 -0.93 5.24 -6.24
C SER A 12 -2.06 5.99 -5.55
N LYS A 13 -3.32 5.55 -5.69
CA LYS A 13 -4.47 6.16 -5.00
C LYS A 13 -4.36 6.03 -3.48
N ILE A 14 -3.99 4.86 -2.96
CA ILE A 14 -3.73 4.66 -1.52
C ILE A 14 -2.72 5.68 -0.99
N VAL A 15 -1.62 5.89 -1.72
CA VAL A 15 -0.58 6.87 -1.33
C VAL A 15 -1.10 8.30 -1.40
N GLY A 16 -1.96 8.63 -2.37
CA GLY A 16 -2.61 9.94 -2.45
C GLY A 16 -3.60 10.22 -1.32
N LEU A 17 -4.27 9.18 -0.81
CA LEU A 17 -5.20 9.26 0.33
C LEU A 17 -4.51 9.16 1.70
N TRP A 18 -3.23 8.79 1.72
CA TRP A 18 -2.51 8.55 2.96
C TRP A 18 -2.21 9.86 3.72
N GLY A 19 -2.63 9.91 4.98
CA GLY A 19 -2.34 10.99 5.91
C GLY A 19 -2.54 10.54 7.36
N ASN A 20 -1.86 11.17 8.32
CA ASN A 20 -1.98 10.83 9.76
C ASN A 20 -1.85 9.33 10.08
N GLU A 21 -0.93 8.64 9.41
CA GLU A 21 -0.71 7.18 9.53
C GLU A 21 -1.90 6.28 9.14
N THR A 22 -2.92 6.83 8.48
CA THR A 22 -4.12 6.11 8.01
C THR A 22 -4.35 6.31 6.52
N THR A 23 -5.10 5.38 5.93
CA THR A 23 -5.58 5.43 4.55
C THR A 23 -6.83 4.57 4.46
N GLU A 24 -7.48 4.55 3.30
CA GLU A 24 -8.64 3.70 3.04
C GLU A 24 -8.40 2.88 1.78
N LEU A 25 -8.93 1.66 1.77
CA LEU A 25 -8.95 0.80 0.61
C LEU A 25 -10.28 0.05 0.58
N LEU A 26 -11.09 0.27 -0.47
CA LEU A 26 -12.37 -0.41 -0.69
C LEU A 26 -13.34 -0.26 0.51
N GLY A 27 -13.41 0.92 1.13
CA GLY A 27 -14.25 1.15 2.31
C GLY A 27 -13.71 0.59 3.62
N HIS A 28 -12.52 -0.01 3.62
CA HIS A 28 -11.85 -0.48 4.83
C HIS A 28 -10.81 0.52 5.32
N GLU A 29 -10.86 0.87 6.61
CA GLU A 29 -9.80 1.66 7.24
C GLU A 29 -8.51 0.84 7.32
N CYS A 30 -7.42 1.43 6.84
CA CYS A 30 -6.10 0.84 6.86
C CYS A 30 -5.12 1.75 7.62
N LYS A 31 -4.16 1.13 8.28
CA LYS A 31 -3.01 1.82 8.86
C LYS A 31 -1.86 1.77 7.87
N PHE A 32 -1.20 2.91 7.68
CA PHE A 32 -0.08 3.05 6.77
C PHE A 32 0.99 3.95 7.41
N THR A 33 2.12 3.34 7.78
CA THR A 33 3.23 4.02 8.45
C THR A 33 4.48 4.03 7.58
N VAL A 34 5.20 5.15 7.61
CA VAL A 34 6.56 5.28 7.07
C VAL A 34 7.44 5.81 8.19
N LYS A 35 8.47 5.05 8.55
CA LYS A 35 9.39 5.40 9.65
C LYS A 35 10.83 5.50 9.14
N PRO A 36 11.54 6.61 9.41
CA PRO A 36 12.96 6.71 9.13
C PRO A 36 13.76 5.80 10.08
N TYR A 37 14.91 5.31 9.62
CA TYR A 37 15.89 4.62 10.44
C TYR A 37 17.29 4.81 9.87
N ILE A 38 18.29 4.84 10.75
CA ILE A 38 19.71 4.91 10.36
C ILE A 38 20.26 3.50 10.22
N LYS A 39 20.91 3.21 9.08
CA LYS A 39 21.63 1.97 8.85
C LYS A 39 22.96 2.27 8.18
N ARG A 40 24.08 1.87 8.80
CA ARG A 40 25.45 2.14 8.30
C ARG A 40 25.66 3.62 7.95
N PHE A 41 25.29 4.51 8.88
CA PHE A 41 25.39 5.96 8.71
C PHE A 41 24.57 6.54 7.54
N GLN A 42 23.59 5.82 7.03
CA GLN A 42 22.69 6.27 5.97
C GLN A 42 21.24 6.33 6.45
N LEU A 43 20.54 7.40 6.09
CA LEU A 43 19.10 7.51 6.31
C LEU A 43 18.34 6.59 5.35
N ASN A 44 17.51 5.73 5.92
CA ASN A 44 16.64 4.81 5.19
C ASN A 44 15.22 4.94 5.73
N TYR A 45 14.25 4.43 4.98
CA TYR A 45 12.84 4.44 5.35
C TYR A 45 12.28 3.02 5.27
N LYS A 46 11.46 2.68 6.25
CA LYS A 46 10.69 1.43 6.30
C LYS A 46 9.20 1.79 6.28
N GLY A 47 8.48 1.23 5.32
CA GLY A 47 7.04 1.37 5.23
C GLY A 47 6.33 0.08 5.65
N ARG A 48 5.15 0.24 6.25
CA ARG A 48 4.25 -0.86 6.59
C ARG A 48 2.80 -0.42 6.43
N MET A 49 2.01 -1.23 5.72
CA MET A 49 0.57 -1.05 5.53
C MET A 49 -0.19 -2.31 5.92
N TRP A 50 -1.31 -2.16 6.62
CA TRP A 50 -2.23 -3.24 7.00
C TRP A 50 -3.64 -2.70 7.25
N CYS A 51 -4.65 -3.55 7.16
CA CYS A 51 -6.05 -3.17 7.36
C CYS A 51 -6.66 -4.02 8.48
N PRO A 52 -6.67 -3.51 9.74
CA PRO A 52 -7.23 -4.22 10.89
C PRO A 52 -8.69 -4.63 10.65
N GLY A 53 -9.06 -5.84 11.06
CA GLY A 53 -10.43 -6.33 10.90
C GLY A 53 -10.79 -6.81 9.50
N TRP A 54 -10.07 -6.42 8.45
CA TRP A 54 -10.33 -6.90 7.08
C TRP A 54 -9.47 -8.11 6.70
N THR A 55 -8.15 -8.03 6.90
CA THR A 55 -7.24 -9.11 6.49
C THR A 55 -5.93 -9.11 7.29
N ALA A 56 -5.32 -10.30 7.43
CA ALA A 56 -4.05 -10.46 8.13
C ALA A 56 -2.82 -10.10 7.27
N ILE A 57 -3.01 -9.81 5.97
CA ILE A 57 -1.88 -9.47 5.09
C ILE A 57 -1.30 -8.10 5.43
N ARG A 58 -0.03 -7.93 5.07
CA ARG A 58 0.70 -6.67 5.26
C ARG A 58 1.54 -6.38 4.03
N GLY A 59 1.59 -5.11 3.65
CA GLY A 59 2.55 -4.57 2.68
C GLY A 59 3.76 -4.03 3.43
N GLU A 60 4.95 -4.32 2.94
CA GLU A 60 6.19 -3.83 3.54
C GLU A 60 7.21 -3.47 2.48
N ALA A 61 7.92 -2.35 2.69
CA ALA A 61 9.05 -1.99 1.85
C ALA A 61 10.15 -1.28 2.66
N ARG A 62 11.37 -1.29 2.10
CA ARG A 62 12.50 -0.53 2.62
C ARG A 62 13.22 0.14 1.46
N THR A 63 13.42 1.45 1.53
CA THR A 63 14.18 2.19 0.52
C THR A 63 14.91 3.39 1.14
N ARG A 64 15.78 4.05 0.37
CA ARG A 64 16.39 5.32 0.77
C ARG A 64 15.51 6.55 0.50
N SER A 65 14.38 6.38 -0.20
CA SER A 65 13.46 7.45 -0.56
C SER A 65 12.21 7.41 0.30
N HIS A 66 11.83 8.54 0.88
CA HIS A 66 10.61 8.66 1.68
C HIS A 66 9.36 8.37 0.82
N SER A 67 9.21 9.07 -0.31
CA SER A 67 8.10 8.82 -1.24
C SER A 67 8.18 7.43 -1.89
N GLY A 68 9.39 6.97 -2.22
CA GLY A 68 9.61 5.67 -2.82
C GLY A 68 9.23 4.50 -1.92
N VAL A 69 9.41 4.62 -0.59
CA VAL A 69 8.99 3.56 0.34
C VAL A 69 7.47 3.50 0.47
N ALA A 70 6.77 4.64 0.40
CA ALA A 70 5.32 4.67 0.45
C ALA A 70 4.73 3.92 -0.76
N GLY A 71 5.11 4.30 -1.98
CA GLY A 71 4.65 3.63 -3.21
C GLY A 71 4.90 2.12 -3.19
N ARG A 72 6.12 1.69 -2.84
CA ARG A 72 6.46 0.25 -2.79
C ARG A 72 5.70 -0.51 -1.71
N THR A 73 5.40 0.11 -0.57
CA THR A 73 4.63 -0.53 0.51
C THR A 73 3.19 -0.77 0.07
N ALA A 74 2.55 0.24 -0.54
CA ALA A 74 1.19 0.12 -1.06
C ALA A 74 1.14 -0.92 -2.20
N GLN A 75 2.09 -0.89 -3.13
CA GLN A 75 2.18 -1.88 -4.21
C GLN A 75 2.31 -3.31 -3.67
N ASP A 76 3.14 -3.53 -2.65
CA ASP A 76 3.31 -4.85 -2.04
C ASP A 76 2.02 -5.33 -1.35
N PHE A 77 1.30 -4.46 -0.63
CA PHE A 77 0.01 -4.81 -0.03
C PHE A 77 -1.02 -5.19 -1.11
N VAL A 78 -1.21 -4.32 -2.10
CA VAL A 78 -2.21 -4.50 -3.16
C VAL A 78 -1.93 -5.77 -3.96
N ARG A 79 -0.65 -6.00 -4.31
CA ARG A 79 -0.23 -7.22 -5.01
C ARG A 79 -0.61 -8.48 -4.23
N LYS A 80 -0.35 -8.51 -2.91
CA LYS A 80 -0.72 -9.63 -2.04
C LYS A 80 -2.24 -9.78 -1.93
N ALA A 81 -2.98 -8.68 -1.94
CA ALA A 81 -4.45 -8.70 -1.88
C ALA A 81 -5.05 -9.34 -3.14
N PHE A 82 -4.59 -8.93 -4.33
CA PHE A 82 -4.97 -9.55 -5.60
C PHE A 82 -4.60 -11.04 -5.66
N GLN A 83 -3.36 -11.38 -5.27
CA GLN A 83 -2.89 -12.78 -5.27
C GLN A 83 -3.70 -13.70 -4.35
N LYS A 84 -4.28 -13.15 -3.29
CA LYS A 84 -5.14 -13.87 -2.34
C LYS A 84 -6.64 -13.80 -2.68
N GLY A 85 -7.01 -13.15 -3.78
CA GLY A 85 -8.41 -12.97 -4.16
C GLY A 85 -9.21 -12.09 -3.20
N LEU A 86 -8.54 -11.24 -2.41
CA LEU A 86 -9.21 -10.29 -1.50
C LEU A 86 -9.75 -9.06 -2.23
N ILE A 87 -9.26 -8.82 -3.45
CA ILE A 87 -9.65 -7.72 -4.32
C ILE A 87 -9.72 -8.30 -5.74
N SER A 88 -10.86 -8.13 -6.39
CA SER A 88 -11.02 -8.39 -7.82
C SER A 88 -10.65 -7.16 -8.64
N GLN A 89 -10.38 -7.37 -9.94
CA GLN A 89 -10.11 -6.26 -10.85
C GLN A 89 -11.32 -5.31 -10.99
N GLN A 90 -12.54 -5.85 -10.91
CA GLN A 90 -13.76 -5.06 -11.00
C GLN A 90 -13.93 -4.14 -9.79
N GLU A 91 -13.81 -4.67 -8.57
CA GLU A 91 -13.89 -3.88 -7.34
C GLU A 91 -12.81 -2.79 -7.31
N ALA A 92 -11.58 -3.14 -7.70
CA ALA A 92 -10.49 -2.18 -7.79
C ALA A 92 -10.77 -1.05 -8.78
N ASN A 93 -11.30 -1.37 -9.96
CA ASN A 93 -11.66 -0.35 -10.96
C ASN A 93 -12.79 0.55 -10.48
N GLN A 94 -13.83 -0.02 -9.85
CA GLN A 94 -14.93 0.75 -9.26
C GLN A 94 -14.41 1.71 -8.19
N TRP A 95 -13.55 1.21 -7.30
CA TRP A 95 -12.92 2.04 -6.26
C TRP A 95 -11.97 3.09 -6.84
N LEU A 96 -11.29 2.84 -7.96
CA LEU A 96 -10.46 3.86 -8.61
C LEU A 96 -11.29 5.02 -9.16
N SER A 97 -12.50 4.73 -9.68
CA SER A 97 -13.40 5.70 -10.28
C SER A 97 -14.24 6.53 -9.29
N SER A 98 -14.26 6.19 -8.00
CA SER A 98 -14.94 6.97 -6.95
C SER A 98 -14.09 8.12 -6.44
#